data_AF-A0A750BR10-F1
#
_entry.id   AF-A0A750BR10-F1
#
_cell.length_a   1.000
_cell.length_b   1.000
_cell.length_c   1.000
_cell.angle_alpha   90.00
_cell.angle_beta   90.00
_cell.angle_gamma   90.00
#
_symmetry.space_group_name_H-M   'P 1'
#
loop_
_entity.id
_entity.type
_entity.pdbx_description
1 polymer ?
#
loop_
_entity_poly.entity_id
_entity_poly.type
_entity_poly.pdbx_seq_one_letter_code
_entity_poly.pdbx_strand_id
1 'polypeptide(L)'
;MLRPTMNSYRLNFPLCLQRSVILFGIILISAGCNTQKSKGLVLPVDSTQFAQLACYYKDINSDGSIMELKLPDKYKEKTKIFNQQEIKVPVKGENFLSPYIGDGVRYYELGYFEYDGNTYKLIIYNKIGESDTLLLNVQINSYDAKGNLVDALLLSSFFAYEDIVRFSDFVIRQDYTISIDSYVIYRWYEDSKDGHLVTIKFKDQAPQIYIKEQYQMENGRFKLISTNEVSQGKKKKRALNIPCLRH
;
A
#
# COMPACT_ATOMS: atom_id res chain seq x y z
N MET A 1 51.80 38.62 -81.77
CA MET A 1 50.93 38.79 -82.96
C MET A 1 49.79 37.77 -82.88
N LEU A 2 48.62 38.06 -83.47
CA LEU A 2 47.57 37.12 -83.91
C LEU A 2 47.11 35.96 -82.98
N ARG A 3 45.97 36.22 -82.32
CA ARG A 3 44.74 35.40 -82.16
C ARG A 3 44.45 34.31 -83.24
N PRO A 4 43.39 33.46 -83.10
CA PRO A 4 42.44 33.21 -81.97
C PRO A 4 42.39 31.68 -81.61
N THR A 5 41.32 30.89 -81.32
CA THR A 5 39.83 31.02 -81.21
C THR A 5 39.21 29.80 -80.47
N MET A 6 38.23 29.99 -79.56
CA MET A 6 37.06 29.09 -79.26
C MET A 6 37.35 27.61 -78.84
N ASN A 7 36.45 26.77 -78.25
CA ASN A 7 35.15 26.84 -77.56
C ASN A 7 34.98 25.51 -76.76
N SER A 8 34.02 25.24 -75.86
CA SER A 8 32.92 26.01 -75.22
C SER A 8 32.41 25.28 -73.96
N TYR A 9 31.77 26.04 -73.07
CA TYR A 9 31.08 25.64 -71.82
C TYR A 9 30.13 24.41 -71.88
N ARG A 10 29.95 23.75 -70.72
CA ARG A 10 28.62 23.63 -70.06
C ARG A 10 28.68 23.20 -68.59
N LEU A 11 27.66 23.60 -67.82
CA LEU A 11 27.40 23.20 -66.43
C LEU A 11 26.56 21.91 -66.40
N ASN A 12 26.53 21.19 -65.26
CA ASN A 12 25.30 21.01 -64.44
C ASN A 12 25.48 20.04 -63.25
N PHE A 13 25.06 20.49 -62.05
CA PHE A 13 24.47 19.67 -60.98
C PHE A 13 22.95 19.47 -61.31
N PRO A 14 22.17 18.51 -60.74
CA PRO A 14 22.08 18.21 -59.31
C PRO A 14 21.70 16.75 -58.92
N LEU A 15 21.14 16.59 -57.69
CA LEU A 15 20.78 15.38 -56.95
C LEU A 15 19.79 14.42 -57.64
N CYS A 16 19.89 13.12 -57.35
CA CYS A 16 18.73 12.29 -56.98
C CYS A 16 19.06 10.99 -56.19
N LEU A 17 18.06 10.54 -55.42
CA LEU A 17 17.92 9.41 -54.49
C LEU A 17 18.56 8.06 -54.96
N GLN A 18 19.04 7.15 -54.09
CA GLN A 18 18.25 6.34 -53.12
C GLN A 18 19.09 5.56 -52.06
N ARG A 19 18.50 5.39 -50.85
CA ARG A 19 18.47 4.17 -49.98
C ARG A 19 19.77 3.36 -49.80
N SER A 20 20.44 3.35 -48.63
CA SER A 20 20.17 2.47 -47.44
C SER A 20 21.50 1.79 -47.02
N VAL A 21 21.78 1.28 -45.80
CA VAL A 21 21.10 1.28 -44.48
C VAL A 21 22.13 1.01 -43.34
N ILE A 22 21.91 1.58 -42.14
CA ILE A 22 22.29 1.20 -40.75
C ILE A 22 23.58 0.36 -40.52
N LEU A 23 24.62 0.72 -39.73
CA LEU A 23 24.88 1.64 -38.59
C LEU A 23 24.78 1.04 -37.16
N PHE A 24 25.86 1.22 -36.38
CA PHE A 24 26.07 0.94 -34.95
C PHE A 24 25.98 -0.51 -34.40
N GLY A 25 26.99 -0.88 -33.60
CA GLY A 25 26.98 -2.07 -32.76
C GLY A 25 26.14 -1.87 -31.49
N ILE A 26 25.46 -2.93 -31.05
CA ILE A 26 24.48 -2.89 -29.98
C ILE A 26 25.17 -2.89 -28.59
N ILE A 27 24.76 -1.97 -27.73
CA ILE A 27 25.19 -1.90 -26.33
C ILE A 27 24.55 -3.06 -25.55
N LEU A 28 25.37 -3.80 -24.79
CA LEU A 28 24.92 -4.86 -23.88
C LEU A 28 24.17 -4.30 -22.67
N ILE A 29 22.86 -4.06 -22.82
CA ILE A 29 21.96 -3.81 -21.69
C ILE A 29 21.43 -5.16 -21.17
N SER A 30 22.26 -5.87 -20.41
CA SER A 30 21.82 -7.04 -19.63
C SER A 30 21.28 -6.62 -18.26
N ALA A 31 20.41 -5.61 -18.22
CA ALA A 31 19.65 -5.23 -17.04
C ALA A 31 18.53 -6.25 -16.79
N GLY A 32 18.93 -7.47 -16.41
CA GLY A 32 18.08 -8.66 -16.23
C GLY A 32 17.14 -8.61 -15.02
N CYS A 33 16.59 -7.43 -14.70
CA CYS A 33 15.48 -7.30 -13.77
C CYS A 33 14.25 -7.99 -14.38
N ASN A 34 13.91 -9.17 -13.88
CA ASN A 34 12.66 -9.86 -14.21
C ASN A 34 11.48 -9.16 -13.51
N THR A 35 11.22 -7.91 -13.90
CA THR A 35 10.09 -7.12 -13.43
C THR A 35 8.80 -7.71 -13.99
N GLN A 36 8.15 -8.55 -13.17
CA GLN A 36 6.73 -8.87 -13.33
C GLN A 36 5.99 -7.54 -13.56
N LYS A 37 5.45 -7.35 -14.78
CA LYS A 37 4.76 -6.10 -15.14
C LYS A 37 3.67 -5.83 -14.11
N SER A 38 3.69 -4.62 -13.54
CA SER A 38 2.68 -4.23 -12.56
C SER A 38 1.29 -4.27 -13.19
N LYS A 39 0.29 -4.64 -12.41
CA LYS A 39 -1.09 -4.76 -12.89
C LYS A 39 -1.75 -3.39 -12.86
N GLY A 40 -2.20 -2.91 -14.03
CA GLY A 40 -3.10 -1.77 -14.10
C GLY A 40 -4.39 -2.07 -13.32
N LEU A 41 -4.76 -1.16 -12.42
CA LEU A 41 -5.99 -1.21 -11.64
C LEU A 41 -7.06 -0.36 -12.31
N VAL A 42 -8.31 -0.81 -12.23
CA VAL A 42 -9.49 -0.08 -12.71
C VAL A 42 -10.28 0.34 -11.49
N LEU A 43 -10.59 1.63 -11.37
CA LEU A 43 -11.35 2.17 -10.24
C LEU A 43 -12.85 1.85 -10.40
N PRO A 44 -13.59 1.57 -9.30
CA PRO A 44 -13.16 1.60 -7.91
C PRO A 44 -12.34 0.36 -7.48
N VAL A 45 -11.42 0.58 -6.54
CA VAL A 45 -10.58 -0.46 -5.93
C VAL A 45 -10.84 -0.51 -4.44
N ASP A 46 -11.15 -1.69 -3.91
CA ASP A 46 -11.40 -1.92 -2.49
C ASP A 46 -10.56 -3.07 -1.90
N SER A 47 -10.58 -3.19 -0.58
CA SER A 47 -9.80 -4.19 0.18
C SER A 47 -10.12 -5.65 -0.16
N THR A 48 -11.32 -5.96 -0.69
CA THR A 48 -11.74 -7.34 -0.98
C THR A 48 -11.17 -7.88 -2.30
N GLN A 49 -10.74 -7.01 -3.21
CA GLN A 49 -10.33 -7.39 -4.57
C GLN A 49 -8.99 -8.14 -4.65
N PHE A 50 -8.25 -8.26 -3.54
CA PHE A 50 -6.89 -8.79 -3.50
C PHE A 50 -6.83 -10.16 -2.84
N ALA A 51 -6.50 -11.19 -3.62
CA ALA A 51 -6.26 -12.56 -3.12
C ALA A 51 -5.07 -12.64 -2.13
N GLN A 52 -4.22 -11.62 -2.09
CA GLN A 52 -3.22 -11.40 -1.04
C GLN A 52 -3.88 -11.17 0.33
N LEU A 53 -4.99 -10.43 0.38
CA LEU A 53 -5.69 -10.06 1.61
C LEU A 53 -6.74 -11.08 2.05
N ALA A 54 -7.28 -11.86 1.11
CA ALA A 54 -8.35 -12.84 1.36
C ALA A 54 -8.02 -13.89 2.45
N CYS A 55 -6.73 -14.21 2.68
CA CYS A 55 -6.32 -15.04 3.81
C CYS A 55 -6.61 -14.35 5.15
N TYR A 56 -6.22 -13.09 5.32
CA TYR A 56 -6.32 -12.40 6.60
C TYR A 56 -7.76 -12.18 7.05
N TYR A 57 -8.68 -11.87 6.12
CA TYR A 57 -10.11 -11.80 6.44
C TYR A 57 -10.70 -13.14 6.89
N LYS A 58 -10.17 -14.28 6.40
CA LYS A 58 -10.53 -15.60 6.92
C LYS A 58 -9.89 -15.86 8.29
N ASP A 59 -8.62 -15.51 8.43
CA ASP A 59 -7.79 -15.79 9.59
C ASP A 59 -8.21 -14.98 10.83
N ILE A 60 -8.60 -13.71 10.66
CA ILE A 60 -9.19 -12.85 11.70
C ILE A 60 -10.50 -13.44 12.29
N ASN A 61 -11.19 -14.28 11.52
CA ASN A 61 -12.39 -15.00 11.95
C ASN A 61 -12.09 -16.42 12.52
N SER A 62 -10.84 -16.73 12.84
CA SER A 62 -10.42 -18.02 13.42
C SER A 62 -10.18 -17.93 14.93
N ASP A 63 -10.40 -19.03 15.66
CA ASP A 63 -10.23 -19.12 17.13
C ASP A 63 -8.73 -19.11 17.58
N GLY A 64 -7.82 -18.51 16.82
CA GLY A 64 -6.36 -18.58 17.02
C GLY A 64 -5.81 -17.53 18.01
N SER A 65 -5.01 -17.97 19.01
CA SER A 65 -4.59 -17.11 20.13
C SER A 65 -3.59 -16.00 19.78
N ILE A 66 -2.72 -16.16 18.78
CA ILE A 66 -1.86 -15.08 18.25
C ILE A 66 -1.79 -15.26 16.72
N MET A 67 -1.88 -14.15 15.96
CA MET A 67 -1.77 -14.19 14.51
C MET A 67 -0.78 -13.15 14.00
N GLU A 68 0.47 -13.57 13.80
CA GLU A 68 1.47 -12.82 13.03
C GLU A 68 1.11 -12.87 11.54
N LEU A 69 0.31 -11.91 11.08
CA LEU A 69 -0.17 -11.84 9.70
C LEU A 69 1.00 -11.52 8.76
N LYS A 70 1.41 -12.52 7.96
CA LYS A 70 2.58 -12.44 7.06
C LYS A 70 2.16 -12.44 5.61
N LEU A 71 2.85 -11.66 4.77
CA LEU A 71 2.77 -11.77 3.31
C LEU A 71 3.20 -13.20 2.91
N PRO A 72 2.36 -14.01 2.22
CA PRO A 72 2.71 -15.38 1.87
C PRO A 72 4.00 -15.49 1.05
N ASP A 73 4.80 -16.54 1.30
CA ASP A 73 6.17 -16.66 0.77
C ASP A 73 6.26 -16.57 -0.76
N LYS A 74 5.25 -17.10 -1.47
CA LYS A 74 5.06 -16.98 -2.94
C LYS A 74 5.02 -15.54 -3.49
N TYR A 75 4.87 -14.54 -2.62
CA TYR A 75 4.96 -13.12 -2.93
C TYR A 75 6.25 -12.47 -2.39
N LYS A 76 6.88 -13.02 -1.34
CA LYS A 76 8.12 -12.48 -0.74
C LYS A 76 9.26 -12.41 -1.75
N GLU A 77 9.43 -13.46 -2.56
CA GLU A 77 10.42 -13.52 -3.65
C GLU A 77 10.26 -12.40 -4.68
N LYS A 78 9.04 -11.85 -4.80
CA LYS A 78 8.65 -10.81 -5.75
C LYS A 78 8.64 -9.41 -5.15
N THR A 79 9.08 -9.27 -3.89
CA THR A 79 9.12 -7.97 -3.20
C THR A 79 10.28 -7.10 -3.69
N LYS A 80 10.05 -5.80 -3.74
CA LYS A 80 11.07 -4.75 -3.92
C LYS A 80 11.47 -4.21 -2.56
N ILE A 81 12.72 -3.81 -2.38
CA ILE A 81 13.15 -3.05 -1.19
C ILE A 81 12.65 -1.60 -1.32
N PHE A 82 12.22 -0.97 -0.22
CA PHE A 82 12.02 0.48 -0.21
C PHE A 82 13.35 1.20 -0.38
N ASN A 83 13.39 2.24 -1.21
CA ASN A 83 14.61 2.98 -1.49
C ASN A 83 14.84 4.16 -0.52
N GLN A 84 16.06 4.72 -0.54
CA GLN A 84 16.52 5.78 0.36
C GLN A 84 15.83 7.15 0.19
N GLN A 85 14.95 7.32 -0.80
CA GLN A 85 14.01 8.44 -0.92
C GLN A 85 12.62 8.06 -0.38
N GLU A 86 12.13 6.84 -0.66
CA GLU A 86 10.84 6.35 -0.18
C GLU A 86 10.76 6.31 1.36
N ILE A 87 11.78 5.77 2.04
CA ILE A 87 11.77 5.63 3.51
C ILE A 87 11.75 6.96 4.28
N LYS A 88 12.04 8.08 3.60
CA LYS A 88 12.09 9.43 4.20
C LYS A 88 10.75 10.16 4.16
N VAL A 89 9.78 9.66 3.40
CA VAL A 89 8.43 10.24 3.35
C VAL A 89 7.60 9.61 4.48
N PRO A 90 7.04 10.41 5.41
CA PRO A 90 6.17 9.87 6.44
C PRO A 90 4.84 9.42 5.83
N VAL A 91 4.39 8.22 6.21
CA VAL A 91 3.12 7.64 5.76
C VAL A 91 1.96 8.16 6.62
N LYS A 92 0.94 8.72 5.96
CA LYS A 92 -0.29 9.26 6.57
C LYS A 92 -1.26 8.15 6.99
N GLY A 93 -2.32 8.52 7.71
CA GLY A 93 -3.33 7.61 8.25
C GLY A 93 -2.94 7.03 9.61
N GLU A 94 -3.82 6.21 10.19
CA GLU A 94 -3.62 5.58 11.50
C GLU A 94 -2.47 4.55 11.49
N ASN A 95 -1.27 5.02 11.86
CA ASN A 95 0.00 4.30 11.78
C ASN A 95 0.59 3.93 13.15
N PHE A 96 -0.18 4.07 14.24
CA PHE A 96 0.25 3.80 15.62
C PHE A 96 1.57 4.48 15.97
N LEU A 97 1.62 5.81 15.77
CA LEU A 97 2.77 6.69 16.00
C LEU A 97 4.06 6.32 15.21
N SER A 98 3.95 5.43 14.22
CA SER A 98 5.08 4.86 13.48
C SER A 98 5.03 5.20 11.97
N PRO A 99 5.09 6.49 11.58
CA PRO A 99 4.88 6.94 10.19
C PRO A 99 6.01 6.57 9.23
N TYR A 100 7.24 6.34 9.71
CA TYR A 100 8.39 6.08 8.83
C TYR A 100 8.57 4.60 8.53
N ILE A 101 9.09 4.31 7.33
CA ILE A 101 9.47 2.95 6.93
C ILE A 101 10.91 2.68 7.39
N GLY A 102 11.15 1.51 7.98
CA GLY A 102 12.50 1.09 8.36
C GLY A 102 13.37 0.75 7.15
N ASP A 103 14.69 0.85 7.30
CA ASP A 103 15.61 0.36 6.26
C ASP A 103 15.49 -1.17 6.09
N GLY A 104 15.82 -1.68 4.91
CA GLY A 104 15.69 -3.11 4.58
C GLY A 104 14.26 -3.62 4.36
N VAL A 105 13.21 -2.86 4.72
CA VAL A 105 11.80 -3.27 4.54
C VAL A 105 11.48 -3.49 3.06
N ARG A 106 10.68 -4.51 2.76
CA ARG A 106 10.34 -4.93 1.40
C ARG A 106 8.84 -5.00 1.15
N TYR A 107 8.39 -4.50 0.00
CA TYR A 107 6.98 -4.45 -0.41
C TYR A 107 6.70 -5.26 -1.67
N TYR A 108 5.50 -5.84 -1.75
CA TYR A 108 4.93 -6.41 -2.97
C TYR A 108 3.95 -5.39 -3.58
N GLU A 109 3.97 -5.26 -4.90
CA GLU A 109 3.12 -4.31 -5.63
C GLU A 109 1.82 -5.01 -6.06
N LEU A 110 0.68 -4.59 -5.49
CA LEU A 110 -0.64 -5.14 -5.79
C LEU A 110 -1.15 -4.64 -7.16
N GLY A 111 -0.78 -3.42 -7.54
CA GLY A 111 -1.06 -2.82 -8.84
C GLY A 111 -0.87 -1.31 -8.82
N TYR A 112 -1.18 -0.65 -9.93
CA TYR A 112 -1.07 0.79 -10.08
C TYR A 112 -2.18 1.40 -10.94
N PHE A 113 -2.39 2.71 -10.83
CA PHE A 113 -3.15 3.52 -11.78
C PHE A 113 -2.49 4.90 -11.94
N GLU A 114 -2.92 5.67 -12.92
CA GLU A 114 -2.42 7.03 -13.20
C GLU A 114 -3.56 8.04 -13.05
N TYR A 115 -3.27 9.17 -12.41
CA TYR A 115 -4.20 10.30 -12.25
C TYR A 115 -3.41 11.59 -12.06
N ASP A 116 -3.90 12.71 -12.60
CA ASP A 116 -3.34 14.05 -12.39
C ASP A 116 -1.81 14.14 -12.58
N GLY A 117 -1.29 13.48 -13.64
CA GLY A 117 0.15 13.42 -13.95
C GLY A 117 1.01 12.59 -12.98
N ASN A 118 0.41 11.90 -12.02
CA ASN A 118 1.09 11.09 -11.00
C ASN A 118 0.75 9.59 -11.16
N THR A 119 1.70 8.73 -10.81
CA THR A 119 1.52 7.27 -10.76
C THR A 119 1.21 6.85 -9.32
N TYR A 120 0.04 6.27 -9.10
CA TYR A 120 -0.39 5.76 -7.80
C TYR A 120 -0.17 4.25 -7.75
N LYS A 121 0.67 3.76 -6.83
CA LYS A 121 0.95 2.32 -6.65
C LYS A 121 0.37 1.84 -5.33
N LEU A 122 -0.44 0.79 -5.39
CA LEU A 122 -0.93 0.07 -4.22
C LEU A 122 0.05 -1.04 -3.85
N ILE A 123 0.53 -1.03 -2.61
CA ILE A 123 1.57 -1.93 -2.12
C ILE A 123 1.16 -2.62 -0.81
N ILE A 124 1.72 -3.79 -0.57
CA ILE A 124 1.55 -4.57 0.67
C ILE A 124 2.91 -4.99 1.21
N TYR A 125 3.14 -4.83 2.52
CA TYR A 125 4.42 -5.15 3.16
C TYR A 125 4.24 -5.51 4.64
N ASN A 126 5.19 -6.25 5.20
CA ASN A 126 5.31 -6.41 6.65
C ASN A 126 6.30 -5.39 7.23
N LYS A 127 6.00 -4.89 8.43
CA LYS A 127 6.85 -3.98 9.21
C LYS A 127 6.76 -4.36 10.69
N ILE A 128 7.84 -4.17 11.45
CA ILE A 128 7.79 -4.19 12.92
C ILE A 128 7.23 -2.84 13.42
N GLY A 129 6.16 -2.90 14.19
CA GLY A 129 5.53 -1.76 14.88
C GLY A 129 6.08 -1.56 16.29
N GLU A 130 5.28 -0.97 17.17
CA GLU A 130 5.62 -0.88 18.59
C GLU A 130 5.57 -2.26 19.28
N SER A 131 6.31 -2.43 20.37
CA SER A 131 6.43 -3.68 21.15
C SER A 131 6.77 -4.92 20.30
N ASP A 132 7.63 -4.75 19.29
CA ASP A 132 8.02 -5.76 18.30
C ASP A 132 6.85 -6.41 17.51
N THR A 133 5.65 -5.80 17.55
CA THR A 133 4.45 -6.32 16.90
C THR A 133 4.63 -6.37 15.38
N LEU A 134 4.48 -7.56 14.78
CA LEU A 134 4.53 -7.68 13.32
C LEU A 134 3.22 -7.16 12.70
N LEU A 135 3.31 -5.98 12.10
CA LEU A 135 2.24 -5.37 11.31
C LEU A 135 2.29 -5.89 9.87
N LEU A 136 1.11 -5.99 9.25
CA LEU A 136 0.97 -6.11 7.80
C LEU A 136 0.22 -4.89 7.26
N ASN A 137 0.92 -4.08 6.48
CA ASN A 137 0.43 -2.80 5.98
C ASN A 137 -0.01 -2.92 4.52
N VAL A 138 -1.15 -2.29 4.20
CA VAL A 138 -1.56 -1.95 2.83
C VAL A 138 -1.50 -0.45 2.70
N GLN A 139 -0.78 0.03 1.69
CA GLN A 139 -0.44 1.45 1.53
C GLN A 139 -0.56 1.85 0.06
N ILE A 140 -0.93 3.11 -0.18
CA ILE A 140 -0.87 3.72 -1.51
C ILE A 140 0.20 4.80 -1.54
N ASN A 141 1.08 4.69 -2.53
CA ASN A 141 2.19 5.61 -2.78
C ASN A 141 1.91 6.40 -4.06
N SER A 142 2.04 7.72 -4.00
CA SER A 142 1.94 8.61 -5.15
C SER A 142 3.33 9.01 -5.64
N TYR A 143 3.63 8.80 -6.91
CA TYR A 143 4.92 9.14 -7.53
C TYR A 143 4.77 10.18 -8.64
N ASP A 144 5.70 11.13 -8.71
CA ASP A 144 5.74 12.12 -9.79
C ASP A 144 6.15 11.50 -11.14
N ALA A 145 6.04 12.27 -12.22
CA ALA A 145 6.44 11.86 -13.57
C ALA A 145 7.96 11.59 -13.74
N LYS A 146 8.78 11.77 -12.68
CA LYS A 146 10.20 11.40 -12.64
C LYS A 146 10.45 10.14 -11.79
N GLY A 147 9.43 9.61 -11.12
CA GLY A 147 9.49 8.43 -10.25
C GLY A 147 9.82 8.71 -8.79
N ASN A 148 9.82 9.96 -8.32
CA ASN A 148 10.02 10.31 -6.91
C ASN A 148 8.72 10.10 -6.13
N LEU A 149 8.78 9.52 -4.92
CA LEU A 149 7.63 9.45 -4.02
C LEU A 149 7.25 10.86 -3.54
N VAL A 150 6.03 11.30 -3.87
CA VAL A 150 5.46 12.62 -3.51
C VAL A 150 4.75 12.56 -2.17
N ASP A 151 4.00 11.48 -1.94
CA ASP A 151 3.12 11.31 -0.78
C ASP A 151 2.79 9.83 -0.56
N ALA A 152 2.42 9.47 0.67
CA ALA A 152 2.09 8.10 1.05
C ALA A 152 0.95 8.06 2.08
N LEU A 153 -0.01 7.16 1.88
CA LEU A 153 -1.15 6.95 2.77
C LEU A 153 -1.31 5.47 3.10
N LEU A 154 -1.33 5.15 4.39
CA LEU A 154 -1.68 3.83 4.92
C LEU A 154 -3.20 3.64 4.76
N LEU A 155 -3.61 2.56 4.11
CA LEU A 155 -5.01 2.22 3.84
C LEU A 155 -5.52 1.14 4.80
N SER A 156 -4.61 0.33 5.35
CA SER A 156 -4.92 -0.67 6.37
C SER A 156 -3.64 -1.11 7.07
N SER A 157 -3.71 -1.36 8.38
CA SER A 157 -2.68 -2.04 9.16
C SER A 157 -3.32 -3.19 9.90
N PHE A 158 -3.04 -4.41 9.45
CA PHE A 158 -3.56 -5.63 10.04
C PHE A 158 -2.60 -6.12 11.13
N PHE A 159 -3.07 -6.22 12.37
CA PHE A 159 -2.35 -6.89 13.46
C PHE A 159 -3.29 -7.51 14.49
N ALA A 160 -2.78 -8.51 15.22
CA ALA A 160 -3.49 -9.21 16.29
C ALA A 160 -2.55 -9.46 17.48
N TYR A 161 -2.78 -8.77 18.60
CA TYR A 161 -1.92 -8.78 19.79
C TYR A 161 -2.78 -8.92 21.06
N GLU A 162 -2.38 -9.79 21.99
CA GLU A 162 -3.07 -10.10 23.28
C GLU A 162 -4.60 -10.21 23.22
N ASP A 163 -5.32 -9.12 23.46
CA ASP A 163 -6.78 -9.03 23.50
C ASP A 163 -7.39 -8.16 22.38
N ILE A 164 -6.59 -7.73 21.39
CA ILE A 164 -7.01 -6.81 20.33
C ILE A 164 -6.65 -7.35 18.94
N VAL A 165 -7.55 -7.15 17.98
CA VAL A 165 -7.27 -7.20 16.55
C VAL A 165 -7.65 -5.86 15.93
N ARG A 166 -6.79 -5.29 15.08
CA ARG A 166 -7.12 -4.10 14.26
C ARG A 166 -6.84 -4.36 12.80
N PHE A 167 -7.66 -3.72 11.97
CA PHE A 167 -7.54 -3.64 10.53
C PHE A 167 -8.40 -2.47 10.03
N SER A 168 -8.25 -2.09 8.76
CA SER A 168 -9.14 -1.14 8.10
C SER A 168 -9.61 -1.68 6.75
N ASP A 169 -10.86 -1.40 6.39
CA ASP A 169 -11.34 -1.56 5.02
C ASP A 169 -11.26 -0.20 4.30
N PHE A 170 -10.93 -0.24 3.01
CA PHE A 170 -10.77 0.96 2.21
C PHE A 170 -11.48 0.82 0.86
N VAL A 171 -11.90 1.95 0.31
CA VAL A 171 -12.37 2.06 -1.09
C VAL A 171 -11.80 3.31 -1.73
N ILE A 172 -11.06 3.12 -2.82
CA ILE A 172 -10.62 4.17 -3.75
C ILE A 172 -11.69 4.27 -4.85
N ARG A 173 -12.27 5.45 -5.04
CA ARG A 173 -13.41 5.67 -5.94
C ARG A 173 -12.99 6.33 -7.26
N GLN A 174 -13.91 6.36 -8.23
CA GLN A 174 -13.68 6.91 -9.57
C GLN A 174 -13.56 8.44 -9.60
N ASP A 175 -13.96 9.13 -8.53
CA ASP A 175 -13.73 10.55 -8.27
C ASP A 175 -12.40 10.83 -7.53
N TYR A 176 -11.58 9.78 -7.36
CA TYR A 176 -10.30 9.80 -6.65
C TYR A 176 -10.40 10.19 -5.16
N THR A 177 -11.60 10.10 -4.58
CA THR A 177 -11.76 9.99 -3.13
C THR A 177 -11.31 8.62 -2.64
N ILE A 178 -10.81 8.59 -1.41
CA ILE A 178 -10.51 7.38 -0.65
C ILE A 178 -11.35 7.43 0.61
N SER A 179 -12.09 6.37 0.91
CA SER A 179 -12.71 6.18 2.24
C SER A 179 -11.98 5.06 2.97
N ILE A 180 -11.73 5.24 4.27
CA ILE A 180 -11.12 4.24 5.15
C ILE A 180 -12.01 4.10 6.39
N ASP A 181 -12.53 2.89 6.63
CA ASP A 181 -13.21 2.52 7.87
C ASP A 181 -12.25 1.65 8.70
N SER A 182 -11.85 2.13 9.87
CA SER A 182 -10.88 1.47 10.75
C SER A 182 -11.60 0.73 11.88
N TYR A 183 -11.33 -0.57 11.99
CA TYR A 183 -12.02 -1.52 12.86
C TYR A 183 -11.13 -2.04 13.99
N VAL A 184 -11.78 -2.32 15.13
CA VAL A 184 -11.21 -3.02 16.27
C VAL A 184 -12.11 -4.16 16.70
N ILE A 185 -11.51 -5.33 16.95
CA ILE A 185 -12.13 -6.45 17.66
C ILE A 185 -11.43 -6.55 19.01
N TYR A 186 -12.21 -6.66 20.08
CA TYR A 186 -11.70 -6.96 21.42
C TYR A 186 -12.02 -8.41 21.75
N ARG A 187 -11.03 -9.14 22.23
CA ARG A 187 -11.17 -10.46 22.85
C ARG A 187 -11.50 -10.23 24.31
N TRP A 188 -12.36 -11.07 24.86
CA TRP A 188 -12.72 -11.01 26.27
C TRP A 188 -12.55 -12.41 26.85
N TYR A 189 -12.03 -12.49 28.07
CA TYR A 189 -12.01 -13.73 28.83
C TYR A 189 -13.16 -13.65 29.84
N GLU A 190 -14.03 -14.65 29.84
CA GLU A 190 -14.99 -14.84 30.93
C GLU A 190 -14.37 -15.84 31.91
N ASP A 191 -14.32 -15.48 33.19
CA ASP A 191 -14.03 -16.45 34.23
C ASP A 191 -15.15 -17.50 34.23
N SER A 192 -14.79 -18.79 34.10
CA SER A 192 -15.73 -19.84 34.48
C SER A 192 -16.09 -19.69 35.96
N LYS A 193 -17.25 -20.23 36.34
CA LYS A 193 -17.65 -20.35 37.75
C LYS A 193 -16.69 -21.19 38.60
N ASP A 194 -15.74 -21.87 37.95
CA ASP A 194 -14.83 -22.85 38.50
C ASP A 194 -13.38 -22.30 38.59
N GLY A 195 -13.16 -21.03 38.20
CA GLY A 195 -11.86 -20.36 38.28
C GLY A 195 -10.91 -20.59 37.09
N HIS A 196 -11.32 -21.37 36.09
CA HIS A 196 -10.63 -21.47 34.81
C HIS A 196 -11.03 -20.33 33.87
N LEU A 197 -10.06 -19.73 33.16
CA LEU A 197 -10.33 -18.74 32.11
C LEU A 197 -11.03 -19.40 30.91
N VAL A 198 -12.20 -18.89 30.53
CA VAL A 198 -12.90 -19.27 29.30
C VAL A 198 -12.71 -18.16 28.28
N THR A 199 -11.97 -18.45 27.21
CA THR A 199 -11.84 -17.53 26.08
C THR A 199 -13.19 -17.35 25.40
N ILE A 200 -13.76 -16.14 25.41
CA ILE A 200 -14.89 -15.82 24.52
C ILE A 200 -14.35 -15.87 23.09
N LYS A 201 -15.00 -16.66 22.25
CA LYS A 201 -14.53 -16.95 20.91
C LYS A 201 -14.61 -15.72 20.00
N PHE A 202 -13.63 -15.58 19.11
CA PHE A 202 -13.53 -14.47 18.16
C PHE A 202 -14.82 -14.30 17.34
N LYS A 203 -15.40 -15.43 16.94
CA LYS A 203 -16.61 -15.54 16.11
C LYS A 203 -17.82 -14.75 16.66
N ASP A 204 -17.89 -14.54 17.97
CA ASP A 204 -19.04 -13.92 18.64
C ASP A 204 -18.86 -12.39 18.83
N GLN A 205 -17.72 -11.82 18.41
CA GLN A 205 -17.37 -10.40 18.53
C GLN A 205 -17.39 -9.71 17.16
N ALA A 206 -18.46 -8.97 16.85
CA ALA A 206 -18.51 -8.16 15.63
C ALA A 206 -17.43 -7.05 15.62
N PRO A 207 -16.72 -6.81 14.50
CA PRO A 207 -15.78 -5.69 14.36
C PRO A 207 -16.46 -4.34 14.61
N GLN A 208 -15.83 -3.51 15.44
CA GLN A 208 -16.33 -2.18 15.79
C GLN A 208 -15.51 -1.12 15.08
N ILE A 209 -16.16 -0.26 14.31
CA ILE A 209 -15.51 0.93 13.74
C ILE A 209 -15.14 1.86 14.90
N TYR A 210 -13.90 2.33 14.94
CA TYR A 210 -13.42 3.33 15.91
C TYR A 210 -13.00 4.64 15.24
N ILE A 211 -12.56 4.60 13.98
CA ILE A 211 -12.23 5.77 13.16
C ILE A 211 -12.82 5.59 11.76
N LYS A 212 -13.31 6.68 11.17
CA LYS A 212 -13.61 6.79 9.74
C LYS A 212 -12.84 7.97 9.16
N GLU A 213 -12.11 7.77 8.07
CA GLU A 213 -11.37 8.82 7.36
C GLU A 213 -11.84 8.93 5.89
N GLN A 214 -11.78 10.13 5.33
CA GLN A 214 -11.90 10.36 3.90
C GLN A 214 -10.78 11.27 3.40
N TYR A 215 -10.15 10.88 2.29
CA TYR A 215 -9.07 11.63 1.64
C TYR A 215 -9.42 11.94 0.18
N GLN A 216 -9.00 13.11 -0.31
CA GLN A 216 -8.98 13.43 -1.75
C GLN A 216 -7.56 13.25 -2.28
N MET A 217 -7.42 12.75 -3.51
CA MET A 217 -6.19 12.90 -4.28
C MET A 217 -6.19 14.26 -4.99
N GLU A 218 -5.17 15.10 -4.74
CA GLU A 218 -4.96 16.39 -5.41
C GLU A 218 -3.47 16.60 -5.67
N ASN A 219 -3.04 16.90 -6.90
CA ASN A 219 -1.65 17.24 -7.23
C ASN A 219 -0.62 16.22 -6.71
N GLY A 220 -0.92 14.93 -6.84
CA GLY A 220 -0.07 13.84 -6.33
C GLY A 220 -0.07 13.67 -4.81
N ARG A 221 -0.98 14.33 -4.07
CA ARG A 221 -1.04 14.27 -2.59
C ARG A 221 -2.36 13.71 -2.07
N PHE A 222 -2.29 13.12 -0.88
CA PHE A 222 -3.44 12.67 -0.10
C PHE A 222 -3.83 13.73 0.93
N LYS A 223 -5.01 14.32 0.76
CA LYS A 223 -5.53 15.42 1.57
C LYS A 223 -6.74 14.94 2.37
N LEU A 224 -6.63 14.94 3.70
CA LEU A 224 -7.73 14.57 4.58
C LEU A 224 -8.90 15.56 4.39
N ILE A 225 -10.07 15.04 4.03
CA ILE A 225 -11.33 15.78 3.89
C ILE A 225 -12.08 15.77 5.22
N SER A 226 -12.15 14.60 5.86
CA SER A 226 -12.81 14.41 7.15
C SER A 226 -12.22 13.23 7.92
N THR A 227 -12.21 13.34 9.24
CA THR A 227 -12.05 12.22 10.17
C THR A 227 -13.20 12.24 11.17
N ASN A 228 -13.63 11.06 11.62
CA ASN A 228 -14.70 10.89 12.59
C ASN A 228 -14.33 9.75 13.55
N GLU A 229 -13.94 10.10 14.76
CA GLU A 229 -13.72 9.16 15.86
C GLU A 229 -15.07 8.68 16.39
N VAL A 230 -15.37 7.40 16.17
CA VAL A 230 -16.59 6.75 16.64
C VAL A 230 -16.41 6.46 18.13
N SER A 231 -16.72 7.46 18.96
CA SER A 231 -16.66 7.32 20.41
C SER A 231 -17.47 6.09 20.86
N GLN A 232 -16.85 5.18 21.61
CA GLN A 232 -17.56 4.02 22.16
C GLN A 232 -18.51 4.47 23.27
N GLY A 233 -19.73 4.84 22.87
CA GLY A 233 -20.80 5.28 23.76
C GLY A 233 -20.97 4.30 24.91
N LYS A 234 -20.59 4.75 26.12
CA LYS A 234 -20.30 3.95 27.33
C LYS A 234 -20.92 2.56 27.32
N LYS A 235 -20.22 1.57 26.74
CA LYS A 235 -20.47 0.15 27.03
C LYS A 235 -20.42 0.02 28.55
N LYS A 236 -21.53 -0.40 29.16
CA LYS A 236 -21.58 -0.60 30.60
C LYS A 236 -20.48 -1.58 30.96
N LYS A 237 -19.42 -1.10 31.63
CA LYS A 237 -18.72 -1.94 32.60
C LYS A 237 -19.83 -2.48 33.49
N ARG A 238 -20.16 -3.78 33.38
CA ARG A 238 -20.87 -4.46 34.45
C ARG A 238 -19.99 -4.25 35.66
N ALA A 239 -20.47 -3.45 36.62
CA ALA A 239 -19.72 -3.25 37.84
C ALA A 239 -19.49 -4.64 38.44
N LEU A 240 -18.23 -4.97 38.74
CA LEU A 240 -17.94 -6.09 39.61
C LEU A 240 -18.48 -5.71 41.00
N ASN A 241 -19.77 -6.00 41.21
CA ASN A 241 -20.37 -6.07 42.53
C ASN A 241 -19.77 -7.30 43.24
N ILE A 242 -18.51 -7.19 43.65
CA ILE A 242 -17.90 -8.10 44.62
C ILE A 242 -18.58 -7.78 45.96
N PRO A 243 -19.38 -8.71 46.52
CA PRO A 243 -19.96 -8.49 47.83
C PRO A 243 -18.83 -8.56 48.88
N CYS A 244 -18.82 -7.58 49.76
CA CYS A 244 -17.94 -7.40 50.91
C CYS A 244 -17.07 -8.59 51.35
N LEU A 245 -15.75 -8.38 51.38
CA LEU A 245 -14.93 -8.87 52.48
C LEU A 245 -14.61 -7.69 53.40
N ARG A 246 -15.33 -7.62 54.52
CA ARG A 246 -14.83 -6.95 55.73
C ARG A 246 -14.06 -8.00 56.53
N HIS A 247 -12.86 -7.65 56.96
CA HIS A 247 -12.27 -8.16 58.20
C HIS A 247 -12.42 -7.08 59.27
#